data_AF-A0A8H4UYQ5-F1
#
_entry.id   AF-A0A8H4UYQ5-F1
#
_cell.length_a   1.000
_cell.length_b   1.000
_cell.length_c   1.000
_cell.angle_alpha   90.00
_cell.angle_beta   90.00
_cell.angle_gamma   90.00
#
_symmetry.space_group_name_H-M   'P 1'
#
loop_
_entity.id
_entity.type
_entity.pdbx_description
1 polymer ?
#
loop_
_entity_poly.entity_id
_entity_poly.type
_entity_poly.pdbx_seq_one_letter_code
_entity_poly.pdbx_strand_id
1 'polypeptide(L)'
;MASSSSNVVGVHYRVGKKIGEGSFGVIFEGTNLLNSQQVAIKFEPRKSDAPQLRDEYRTYKILVGCPGIPNVYYFGQEGLHNILVIDLLGPSLEDLFDHCNRRFTIKTVVMVAKQMLSRVQTIHEKNLIYRDIKPDNFLIGRPGSKAANVIHVVDFGMAKQYRDPKTKQHIPYRERKSLSGTARYMSINTHLGREQSRRDDLEALGHVFLYFLRGGLPWQGLKAATNKQKYEKIGEKKQTTAVKDLCEGYP
;
A
#
# COMPACT_ATOMS: atom_id res chain seq x y z
N MET A 1 -38.95 -18.18 0.25
CA MET A 1 -37.50 -18.47 0.25
C MET A 1 -36.90 -17.80 -0.97
N ALA A 2 -36.24 -16.65 -0.79
CA ALA A 2 -35.62 -15.95 -1.90
C ALA A 2 -34.31 -16.66 -2.26
N SER A 3 -34.17 -17.10 -3.51
CA SER A 3 -32.93 -17.68 -4.02
C SER A 3 -31.83 -16.64 -3.93
N SER A 4 -30.88 -16.81 -3.00
CA SER A 4 -29.66 -16.02 -2.99
C SER A 4 -28.91 -16.35 -4.28
N SER A 5 -28.99 -15.48 -5.28
CA SER A 5 -28.06 -15.50 -6.39
C SER A 5 -26.67 -15.39 -5.77
N SER A 6 -25.94 -16.50 -5.74
CA SER A 6 -24.57 -16.51 -5.25
C SER A 6 -23.81 -15.52 -6.13
N ASN A 7 -23.37 -14.40 -5.55
CA ASN A 7 -22.65 -13.34 -6.24
C ASN A 7 -21.26 -13.90 -6.61
N VAL A 8 -21.18 -14.57 -7.77
CA VAL A 8 -19.98 -15.22 -8.28
C VAL A 8 -19.41 -14.36 -9.39
N VAL A 9 -18.12 -14.07 -9.29
CA VAL A 9 -17.35 -13.31 -10.28
C VAL A 9 -16.21 -14.16 -10.81
N GLY A 10 -15.69 -13.84 -11.99
CA GLY A 10 -14.59 -14.55 -12.64
C GLY A 10 -14.86 -16.04 -12.79
N VAL A 11 -16.10 -16.40 -13.14
CA VAL A 11 -16.63 -17.76 -13.32
C VAL A 11 -16.79 -18.56 -12.02
N HIS A 12 -15.82 -18.49 -11.10
CA HIS A 12 -15.75 -19.41 -9.95
C HIS A 12 -15.29 -18.76 -8.64
N TYR A 13 -15.33 -17.43 -8.50
CA TYR A 13 -15.04 -16.76 -7.22
C TYR A 13 -16.32 -16.26 -6.56
N ARG A 14 -16.75 -16.92 -5.49
CA ARG A 14 -17.88 -16.46 -4.68
C ARG A 14 -17.46 -15.28 -3.83
N VAL A 15 -18.16 -14.15 -3.96
CA VAL A 15 -17.98 -12.95 -3.16
C VAL A 15 -18.58 -13.16 -1.76
N GLY A 16 -17.79 -12.86 -0.73
CA GLY A 16 -18.16 -12.94 0.68
C GLY A 16 -18.43 -11.56 1.29
N LYS A 17 -18.02 -11.38 2.55
CA LYS A 17 -18.23 -10.11 3.26
C LYS A 17 -17.24 -9.03 2.80
N LYS A 18 -17.65 -7.77 2.92
CA LYS A 18 -16.75 -6.61 2.73
C LYS A 18 -15.70 -6.62 3.85
N ILE A 19 -14.43 -6.48 3.48
CA ILE A 19 -13.29 -6.47 4.41
C ILE A 19 -12.49 -5.16 4.36
N GLY A 20 -12.69 -4.34 3.34
CA GLY A 20 -12.01 -3.05 3.23
C GLY A 20 -12.64 -2.12 2.21
N GLU A 21 -12.32 -0.84 2.32
CA GLU A 21 -12.70 0.20 1.38
C GLU A 21 -11.56 1.20 1.29
N GLY A 22 -11.17 1.56 0.07
CA GLY A 22 -10.15 2.55 -0.19
C GLY A 22 -10.67 3.61 -1.16
N SER A 23 -9.82 4.59 -1.47
CA SER A 23 -10.17 5.70 -2.38
C SER A 23 -10.57 5.26 -3.79
N PHE A 24 -10.18 4.05 -4.21
CA PHE A 24 -10.34 3.56 -5.58
C PHE A 24 -11.27 2.35 -5.69
N GLY A 25 -11.84 1.86 -4.59
CA GLY A 25 -12.68 0.67 -4.65
C GLY A 25 -12.98 0.01 -3.31
N VAL A 26 -13.71 -1.09 -3.40
CA VAL A 26 -14.16 -1.90 -2.26
C VAL A 26 -13.52 -3.29 -2.35
N ILE A 27 -13.09 -3.83 -1.21
CA ILE A 27 -12.46 -5.14 -1.11
C ILE A 27 -13.38 -6.07 -0.32
N PHE A 28 -13.62 -7.25 -0.88
CA PHE A 28 -14.37 -8.33 -0.26
C PHE A 28 -13.45 -9.54 -0.03
N GLU A 29 -13.71 -10.30 1.02
CA GLU A 29 -13.21 -11.68 1.06
C GLU A 29 -14.03 -12.53 0.08
N GLY A 30 -13.47 -13.64 -0.38
CA GLY A 30 -14.15 -14.54 -1.28
C GLY A 30 -13.57 -15.94 -1.23
N THR A 31 -14.19 -16.85 -1.97
CA THR A 31 -13.73 -18.25 -2.07
C THR A 31 -13.72 -18.68 -3.52
N ASN A 32 -12.58 -19.21 -3.97
CA ASN A 32 -12.47 -19.94 -5.23
C ASN A 32 -13.21 -21.28 -5.09
N LEU A 33 -14.26 -21.45 -5.88
CA LEU A 33 -15.17 -22.60 -5.84
C LEU A 33 -14.54 -23.89 -6.40
N LEU A 34 -13.45 -23.79 -7.16
CA LEU A 34 -12.78 -24.95 -7.73
C LEU A 34 -11.91 -25.70 -6.71
N ASN A 35 -11.38 -24.99 -5.71
CA ASN A 35 -10.39 -25.54 -4.77
C ASN A 35 -10.58 -25.06 -3.31
N SER A 36 -11.67 -24.36 -3.02
CA SER A 36 -12.00 -23.79 -1.70
C SER A 36 -10.96 -22.78 -1.16
N GLN A 37 -10.07 -22.26 -2.01
CA GLN A 37 -9.08 -21.27 -1.61
C GLN A 37 -9.74 -19.94 -1.26
N GLN A 38 -9.37 -19.36 -0.13
CA GLN A 38 -9.81 -18.01 0.25
C GLN A 38 -9.04 -16.95 -0.56
N VAL A 39 -9.75 -15.94 -1.06
CA VAL A 39 -9.22 -14.87 -1.90
C VAL A 39 -9.70 -13.50 -1.44
N ALA A 40 -9.02 -12.43 -1.84
CA ALA A 40 -9.51 -11.07 -1.75
C ALA A 40 -9.95 -10.60 -3.14
N ILE A 41 -11.11 -9.95 -3.23
CA ILE A 41 -11.74 -9.51 -4.47
C ILE A 41 -11.92 -7.99 -4.38
N LYS A 42 -11.14 -7.24 -5.16
CA LYS A 42 -11.20 -5.78 -5.25
C LYS A 42 -12.07 -5.38 -6.43
N PHE A 43 -13.05 -4.51 -6.17
CA PHE A 43 -13.95 -3.93 -7.17
C PHE A 43 -13.64 -2.44 -7.32
N GLU A 44 -13.44 -2.00 -8.56
CA GLU A 44 -13.28 -0.59 -8.92
C GLU A 44 -14.37 -0.20 -9.93
N PRO A 45 -15.13 0.87 -9.71
CA PRO A 45 -16.10 1.36 -10.69
C PRO A 45 -15.42 1.73 -12.02
N ARG A 46 -15.99 1.28 -13.15
CA ARG A 46 -15.45 1.55 -14.50
C ARG A 46 -15.44 3.04 -14.87
N LYS A 47 -16.29 3.84 -14.23
CA LYS A 47 -16.37 5.30 -14.40
C LYS A 47 -15.58 6.07 -13.33
N SER A 48 -14.61 5.43 -12.68
CA SER A 48 -13.70 6.12 -11.76
C SER A 48 -12.92 7.22 -12.51
N ASP A 49 -12.76 8.39 -11.89
CA ASP A 49 -11.99 9.50 -12.44
C ASP A 49 -10.48 9.19 -12.56
N ALA A 50 -10.01 8.20 -11.77
CA ALA A 50 -8.64 7.74 -11.77
C ALA A 50 -8.60 6.21 -11.72
N PRO A 51 -8.86 5.51 -12.85
CA PRO A 51 -8.86 4.06 -12.89
C PRO A 51 -7.43 3.52 -12.75
N GLN A 52 -7.21 2.62 -11.79
CA GLN A 52 -5.90 2.08 -11.42
C GLN A 52 -5.87 0.56 -11.44
N LEU A 53 -7.02 -0.13 -11.34
CA LEU A 53 -7.04 -1.57 -11.08
C LEU A 53 -6.39 -2.42 -12.20
N ARG A 54 -6.48 -1.97 -13.46
CA ARG A 54 -5.81 -2.62 -14.59
C ARG A 54 -4.29 -2.49 -14.54
N ASP A 55 -3.79 -1.33 -14.12
CA ASP A 55 -2.35 -1.09 -13.99
C ASP A 55 -1.79 -1.74 -12.73
N GLU A 56 -2.58 -1.83 -11.67
CA GLU A 56 -2.30 -2.67 -10.51
C GLU A 56 -2.18 -4.15 -10.90
N TYR A 57 -3.11 -4.69 -11.70
CA TYR A 57 -3.00 -6.06 -12.24
C TYR A 57 -1.70 -6.28 -13.02
N ARG A 58 -1.33 -5.34 -13.91
CA ARG A 58 -0.07 -5.41 -14.66
C ARG A 58 1.14 -5.42 -13.72
N THR A 59 1.10 -4.62 -12.67
CA THR A 59 2.16 -4.57 -11.65
C THR A 59 2.27 -5.91 -10.91
N TYR A 60 1.16 -6.51 -10.49
CA TYR A 60 1.16 -7.87 -9.92
C TYR A 60 1.78 -8.89 -10.89
N LYS A 61 1.48 -8.81 -12.20
CA LYS A 61 2.07 -9.71 -13.20
C LYS A 61 3.59 -9.53 -13.35
N ILE A 62 4.14 -8.35 -13.12
CA ILE A 62 5.60 -8.09 -13.12
C ILE A 62 6.25 -8.66 -11.84
N LEU A 63 5.54 -8.57 -10.72
CA LEU A 63 6.04 -8.92 -9.38
C LEU A 63 5.72 -10.37 -8.96
N VAL A 64 4.95 -11.11 -9.77
CA VAL A 64 4.53 -12.48 -9.44
C VAL A 64 5.74 -13.38 -9.15
N GLY A 65 5.62 -14.21 -8.11
CA GLY A 65 6.69 -15.09 -7.65
C GLY A 65 7.72 -14.43 -6.73
N CYS A 66 7.68 -13.10 -6.54
CA CYS A 66 8.53 -12.43 -5.57
C CYS A 66 8.03 -12.65 -4.13
N PRO A 67 8.94 -12.84 -3.15
CA PRO A 67 8.56 -13.04 -1.75
C PRO A 67 7.76 -11.87 -1.17
N GLY A 68 6.62 -12.18 -0.54
CA GLY A 68 5.72 -11.21 0.07
C GLY A 68 4.93 -10.36 -0.93
N ILE A 69 4.80 -10.82 -2.16
CA ILE A 69 3.83 -10.30 -3.13
C ILE A 69 2.69 -11.33 -3.24
N PRO A 70 1.43 -10.93 -2.99
CA PRO A 70 0.27 -11.80 -3.20
C PRO A 70 0.22 -12.33 -4.63
N ASN A 71 -0.23 -13.58 -4.83
CA ASN A 71 -0.54 -14.04 -6.17
C ASN A 71 -1.78 -13.35 -6.69
N VAL A 72 -1.80 -13.15 -8.01
CA VAL A 72 -2.95 -12.62 -8.74
C VAL A 72 -3.57 -13.73 -9.58
N TYR A 73 -4.89 -13.88 -9.46
CA TYR A 73 -5.63 -15.01 -10.02
C TYR A 73 -6.52 -14.61 -11.19
N TYR A 74 -7.14 -13.43 -11.11
CA TYR A 74 -8.09 -12.98 -12.12
C TYR A 74 -8.10 -11.46 -12.19
N PHE A 75 -8.24 -10.96 -13.41
CA PHE A 75 -8.66 -9.60 -13.68
C PHE A 75 -9.70 -9.63 -14.79
N GLY A 76 -10.81 -8.93 -14.59
CA GLY A 76 -11.90 -8.88 -15.57
C GLY A 76 -12.84 -7.72 -15.33
N GLN A 77 -13.82 -7.60 -16.22
CA GLN A 77 -14.88 -6.59 -16.14
C GLN A 77 -16.22 -7.27 -16.02
N GLU A 78 -16.97 -6.96 -14.97
CA GLU A 78 -18.31 -7.51 -14.77
C GLU A 78 -19.27 -6.40 -14.37
N GLY A 79 -20.32 -6.22 -15.18
CA GLY A 79 -21.22 -5.10 -15.09
C GLY A 79 -20.50 -3.75 -15.16
N LEU A 80 -20.62 -2.97 -14.10
CA LEU A 80 -20.07 -1.61 -13.98
C LEU A 80 -18.72 -1.55 -13.26
N HIS A 81 -18.09 -2.70 -12.97
CA HIS A 81 -16.85 -2.76 -12.19
C HIS A 81 -15.73 -3.48 -12.94
N ASN A 82 -14.50 -3.01 -12.75
CA ASN A 82 -13.30 -3.82 -12.91
C ASN A 82 -13.14 -4.66 -11.63
N ILE A 83 -12.66 -5.90 -11.79
CA ILE A 83 -12.49 -6.86 -10.70
C ILE A 83 -11.06 -7.38 -10.73
N LEU A 84 -10.43 -7.45 -9.56
CA LEU A 84 -9.12 -8.05 -9.34
C LEU A 84 -9.22 -9.07 -8.20
N VAL A 85 -8.77 -10.30 -8.45
CA VAL A 85 -8.74 -11.37 -7.45
C VAL A 85 -7.30 -11.71 -7.12
N ILE A 86 -6.96 -11.63 -5.84
CA ILE A 86 -5.63 -11.93 -5.29
C ILE A 86 -5.73 -12.84 -4.07
N ASP A 87 -4.59 -13.31 -3.55
CA ASP A 87 -4.54 -14.01 -2.27
C ASP A 87 -5.21 -13.21 -1.14
N LEU A 88 -6.01 -13.89 -0.31
CA LEU A 88 -6.47 -13.32 0.96
C LEU A 88 -5.32 -13.34 1.97
N LEU A 89 -5.02 -12.18 2.55
CA LEU A 89 -4.00 -12.00 3.58
C LEU A 89 -4.62 -11.83 4.98
N GLY A 90 -3.76 -11.68 5.99
CA GLY A 90 -4.14 -11.32 7.35
C GLY A 90 -4.30 -9.81 7.55
N PRO A 91 -4.32 -9.33 8.81
CA PRO A 91 -4.44 -7.91 9.12
C PRO A 91 -3.26 -7.08 8.61
N SER A 92 -3.50 -5.78 8.41
CA SER A 92 -2.45 -4.81 8.09
C SER A 92 -1.58 -4.48 9.30
N LEU A 93 -0.44 -3.85 9.07
CA LEU A 93 0.39 -3.34 10.15
C LEU A 93 -0.30 -2.20 10.91
N GLU A 94 -1.23 -1.46 10.30
CA GLU A 94 -2.06 -0.47 11.04
C GLU A 94 -3.03 -1.17 11.99
N ASP A 95 -3.72 -2.22 11.55
CA ASP A 95 -4.65 -2.99 12.40
C ASP A 95 -3.90 -3.60 13.60
N LEU A 96 -2.73 -4.19 13.34
CA LEU A 96 -1.88 -4.75 14.40
C LEU A 96 -1.34 -3.66 15.33
N PHE A 97 -1.08 -2.46 14.80
CA PHE A 97 -0.63 -1.32 15.58
C PHE A 97 -1.72 -0.85 16.54
N ASP A 98 -2.96 -0.73 16.06
CA ASP A 98 -4.11 -0.41 16.90
C ASP A 98 -4.34 -1.48 17.98
N HIS A 99 -4.26 -2.77 17.63
CA HIS A 99 -4.32 -3.87 18.59
C HIS A 99 -3.21 -3.83 19.65
N CYS A 100 -2.06 -3.23 19.35
CA CYS A 100 -0.94 -3.05 20.27
C CYS A 100 -0.96 -1.68 20.98
N ASN A 101 -2.15 -1.07 21.16
CA ASN A 101 -2.30 0.24 21.79
C ASN A 101 -1.48 1.34 21.10
N ARG A 102 -1.37 1.25 19.78
CA ARG A 102 -0.69 2.23 18.91
C ARG A 102 0.76 2.47 19.30
N ARG A 103 1.48 1.41 19.70
CA ARG A 103 2.93 1.46 19.88
C ARG A 103 3.55 0.09 19.68
N PHE A 104 4.56 0.01 18.83
CA PHE A 104 5.38 -1.20 18.71
C PHE A 104 6.67 -1.07 19.51
N THR A 105 7.15 -2.21 20.01
CA THR A 105 8.47 -2.29 20.63
C THR A 105 9.57 -2.10 19.58
N ILE A 106 10.76 -1.66 20.00
CA ILE A 106 11.94 -1.54 19.12
C ILE A 106 12.21 -2.87 18.39
N LYS A 107 12.15 -4.01 19.10
CA LYS A 107 12.34 -5.34 18.51
C LYS A 107 11.35 -5.58 17.36
N THR A 108 10.07 -5.32 17.60
CA THR A 108 9.03 -5.46 16.57
C THR A 108 9.31 -4.57 15.37
N VAL A 109 9.61 -3.28 15.59
CA VAL A 109 9.88 -2.32 14.51
C VAL A 109 11.10 -2.75 13.69
N VAL A 110 12.19 -3.20 14.30
CA VAL A 110 13.38 -3.67 13.57
C VAL A 110 13.06 -4.90 12.71
N MET A 111 12.32 -5.88 13.24
CA MET A 111 11.93 -7.08 12.48
C MET A 111 11.00 -6.75 11.32
N VAL A 112 10.04 -5.85 11.55
CA VAL A 112 9.11 -5.32 10.53
C VAL A 112 9.88 -4.55 9.46
N ALA A 113 10.78 -3.65 9.86
CA ALA A 113 11.57 -2.80 8.96
C ALA A 113 12.43 -3.62 8.01
N LYS A 114 13.07 -4.69 8.48
CA LYS A 114 13.86 -5.60 7.62
C LYS A 114 13.01 -6.19 6.49
N GLN A 115 11.80 -6.65 6.80
CA GLN A 115 10.92 -7.22 5.79
C GLN A 115 10.36 -6.14 4.85
N MET A 116 9.88 -5.01 5.38
CA MET A 116 9.35 -3.90 4.58
C MET A 116 10.40 -3.36 3.60
N LEU A 117 11.64 -3.16 4.06
CA LEU A 117 12.75 -2.73 3.22
C LEU A 117 13.03 -3.75 2.11
N SER A 118 13.00 -5.04 2.42
CA SER A 118 13.15 -6.11 1.42
C SER A 118 12.03 -6.10 0.37
N ARG A 119 10.77 -5.78 0.75
CA ARG A 119 9.66 -5.63 -0.21
C ARG A 119 9.88 -4.44 -1.13
N VAL A 120 10.24 -3.29 -0.58
CA VAL A 120 10.50 -2.08 -1.37
C VAL A 120 11.69 -2.27 -2.30
N GLN A 121 12.77 -2.89 -1.81
CA GLN A 121 13.92 -3.28 -2.64
C GLN A 121 13.49 -4.15 -3.82
N THR A 122 12.68 -5.19 -3.57
CA THR A 122 12.17 -6.09 -4.62
C THR A 122 11.40 -5.33 -5.70
N ILE A 123 10.53 -4.39 -5.31
CA ILE A 123 9.79 -3.51 -6.23
C ILE A 123 10.76 -2.65 -7.07
N HIS A 124 11.77 -2.06 -6.41
CA HIS A 124 12.79 -1.23 -7.06
C HIS A 124 13.66 -2.01 -8.05
N GLU A 125 13.99 -3.25 -7.74
CA GLU A 125 14.74 -4.14 -8.62
C GLU A 125 13.94 -4.50 -9.88
N LYS A 126 12.61 -4.57 -9.76
CA LYS A 126 11.66 -4.73 -10.86
C LYS A 126 11.37 -3.42 -11.61
N ASN A 127 12.19 -2.39 -11.41
CA ASN A 127 12.17 -1.09 -12.11
C ASN A 127 10.97 -0.20 -11.77
N LEU A 128 10.27 -0.51 -10.68
CA LEU A 128 9.10 0.21 -10.20
C LEU A 128 9.45 0.99 -8.91
N ILE A 129 8.72 2.07 -8.65
CA ILE A 129 8.62 2.72 -7.33
C ILE A 129 7.18 2.59 -6.85
N TYR A 130 7.00 2.52 -5.54
CA TYR A 130 5.72 2.17 -4.93
C TYR A 130 4.81 3.38 -4.68
N ARG A 131 5.40 4.50 -4.23
CA ARG A 131 4.77 5.83 -4.07
C ARG A 131 3.68 5.99 -3.01
N ASP A 132 3.12 4.92 -2.44
CA ASP A 132 2.11 5.00 -1.37
C ASP A 132 2.47 4.19 -0.12
N ILE A 133 3.71 4.32 0.35
CA ILE A 133 4.17 3.67 1.59
C ILE A 133 3.32 4.16 2.77
N LYS A 134 2.57 3.24 3.36
CA LYS A 134 1.77 3.43 4.58
C LYS A 134 1.53 2.07 5.27
N PRO A 135 1.36 2.03 6.61
CA PRO A 135 1.14 0.78 7.35
C PRO A 135 -0.02 -0.07 6.81
N ASP A 136 -1.08 0.56 6.32
CA ASP A 136 -2.29 -0.06 5.79
C ASP A 136 -2.01 -0.99 4.60
N ASN A 137 -0.96 -0.72 3.82
CA ASN A 137 -0.62 -1.49 2.62
C ASN A 137 0.40 -2.61 2.90
N PHE A 138 0.85 -2.77 4.13
CA PHE A 138 1.71 -3.88 4.55
C PHE A 138 0.90 -4.81 5.44
N LEU A 139 0.70 -6.05 4.99
CA LEU A 139 -0.17 -7.02 5.67
C LEU A 139 0.64 -8.24 6.08
N ILE A 140 0.29 -8.88 7.19
CA ILE A 140 0.85 -10.19 7.53
C ILE A 140 0.13 -11.31 6.73
N GLY A 141 0.72 -12.49 6.64
CA GLY A 141 0.01 -13.65 6.11
C GLY A 141 -1.16 -14.08 7.00
N ARG A 142 -2.04 -14.94 6.48
CA ARG A 142 -3.20 -15.41 7.24
C ARG A 142 -2.77 -16.17 8.51
N PRO A 143 -3.46 -15.98 9.66
CA PRO A 143 -3.25 -16.78 10.86
C PRO A 143 -3.29 -18.29 10.56
N GLY A 144 -2.39 -19.05 11.18
CA GLY A 144 -2.29 -20.51 10.96
C GLY A 144 -1.66 -20.94 9.63
N SER A 145 -1.33 -20.01 8.72
CA SER A 145 -0.59 -20.33 7.50
C SER A 145 0.93 -20.34 7.74
N LYS A 146 1.69 -21.02 6.88
CA LYS A 146 3.17 -20.96 6.89
C LYS A 146 3.72 -19.54 6.72
N ALA A 147 2.93 -18.64 6.13
CA ALA A 147 3.30 -17.25 5.89
C ALA A 147 2.78 -16.28 6.96
N ALA A 148 2.23 -16.76 8.09
CA ALA A 148 1.58 -15.91 9.11
C ALA A 148 2.47 -14.76 9.62
N ASN A 149 3.79 -14.95 9.68
CA ASN A 149 4.75 -13.93 10.13
C ASN A 149 5.49 -13.21 8.97
N VAL A 150 5.08 -13.47 7.73
CA VAL A 150 5.63 -12.83 6.54
C VAL A 150 4.86 -11.56 6.27
N ILE A 151 5.57 -10.44 6.18
CA ILE A 151 4.98 -9.17 5.72
C ILE A 151 4.85 -9.22 4.21
N HIS A 152 3.69 -8.83 3.71
CA HIS A 152 3.35 -8.70 2.31
C HIS A 152 3.08 -7.23 2.00
N VAL A 153 3.17 -6.85 0.73
CA VAL A 153 2.77 -5.52 0.25
C VAL A 153 1.66 -5.67 -0.79
N VAL A 154 0.63 -4.84 -0.67
CA VAL A 154 -0.57 -4.82 -1.54
C VAL A 154 -0.75 -3.44 -2.16
N ASP A 155 -1.84 -3.22 -2.91
CA ASP A 155 -2.25 -1.93 -3.46
C ASP A 155 -1.16 -1.23 -4.31
N PHE A 156 -0.99 -1.71 -5.53
CA PHE A 156 -0.02 -1.14 -6.49
C PHE A 156 -0.62 -0.06 -7.40
N GLY A 157 -1.79 0.49 -7.06
CA GLY A 157 -2.48 1.47 -7.92
C GLY A 157 -1.69 2.75 -8.18
N MET A 158 -0.75 3.09 -7.28
CA MET A 158 0.12 4.26 -7.42
C MET A 158 1.52 3.94 -7.96
N ALA A 159 1.84 2.65 -8.15
CA ALA A 159 3.16 2.23 -8.57
C ALA A 159 3.51 2.80 -9.96
N LYS A 160 4.78 3.10 -10.17
CA LYS A 160 5.26 3.71 -11.41
C LYS A 160 6.62 3.19 -11.79
N GLN A 161 6.87 3.01 -13.08
CA GLN A 161 8.19 2.68 -13.58
C GLN A 161 9.15 3.89 -13.46
N TYR A 162 10.27 3.73 -12.75
CA TYR A 162 11.26 4.80 -12.53
C TYR A 162 12.48 4.68 -13.45
N ARG A 163 12.65 3.55 -14.13
CA ARG A 163 13.68 3.37 -15.15
C ARG A 163 13.23 2.39 -16.22
N ASP A 164 13.77 2.51 -17.42
CA ASP A 164 13.50 1.53 -18.47
C ASP A 164 13.95 0.12 -18.04
N PRO A 165 13.15 -0.95 -18.25
CA PRO A 165 13.49 -2.27 -17.74
C PRO A 165 14.68 -2.90 -18.47
N LYS A 166 14.95 -2.48 -19.72
CA LYS A 166 16.03 -2.99 -20.57
C LYS A 166 17.30 -2.15 -20.44
N THR A 167 17.24 -0.85 -20.71
CA THR A 167 18.41 0.05 -20.71
C THR A 167 18.79 0.54 -19.33
N LYS A 168 17.91 0.37 -18.34
CA LYS A 168 18.04 0.93 -16.98
C LYS A 168 18.15 2.45 -16.94
N GLN A 169 17.83 3.14 -18.04
CA GLN A 169 17.80 4.60 -18.09
C GLN A 169 16.74 5.11 -17.12
N HIS A 170 17.16 5.96 -16.17
CA HIS A 170 16.29 6.55 -15.17
C HIS A 170 15.33 7.56 -15.80
N ILE A 171 14.12 7.69 -15.27
CA ILE A 171 13.19 8.74 -15.66
C ILE A 171 13.81 10.13 -15.45
N PRO A 172 13.49 11.13 -16.30
CA PRO A 172 13.98 12.48 -16.12
C PRO A 172 13.40 13.10 -14.85
N TYR A 173 14.17 14.00 -14.24
CA TYR A 173 13.69 14.84 -13.16
C TYR A 173 12.57 15.76 -13.66
N ARG A 174 11.54 15.95 -12.83
CA ARG A 174 10.43 16.88 -13.09
C ARG A 174 9.98 17.50 -11.78
N GLU A 175 9.39 18.69 -11.87
CA GLU A 175 8.77 19.40 -10.76
C GLU A 175 7.31 19.71 -11.09
N ARG A 176 6.62 20.41 -10.18
CA ARG A 176 5.20 20.79 -10.31
C ARG A 176 4.26 19.59 -10.49
N LYS A 177 4.63 18.45 -9.89
CA LYS A 177 3.79 17.26 -9.81
C LYS A 177 2.64 17.51 -8.83
N SER A 178 1.47 16.96 -9.14
CA SER A 178 0.37 16.90 -8.18
C SER A 178 0.75 16.03 -6.98
N LEU A 179 0.31 16.44 -5.80
CA LEU A 179 0.52 15.67 -4.58
C LEU A 179 -0.31 14.39 -4.63
N SER A 180 0.37 13.27 -4.44
CA SER A 180 -0.24 11.94 -4.55
C SER A 180 0.34 11.03 -3.47
N GLY A 181 -0.50 10.19 -2.87
CA GLY A 181 -0.15 9.31 -1.76
C GLY A 181 -0.48 9.93 -0.40
N THR A 182 -0.16 9.21 0.67
CA THR A 182 -0.57 9.59 2.03
C THR A 182 0.33 10.70 2.63
N ALA A 183 -0.24 11.89 2.87
CA ALA A 183 0.48 13.08 3.37
C ALA A 183 1.37 12.83 4.60
N ARG A 184 0.87 11.97 5.52
CA ARG A 184 1.54 11.62 6.77
C ARG A 184 2.92 11.01 6.54
N TYR A 185 3.08 10.17 5.51
CA TYR A 185 4.30 9.39 5.32
C TYR A 185 5.13 9.84 4.11
N MET A 186 4.53 10.51 3.12
CA MET A 186 5.26 10.94 1.91
C MET A 186 6.52 11.78 2.20
N SER A 187 7.50 11.73 1.30
CA SER A 187 8.76 12.48 1.47
C SER A 187 8.56 13.99 1.42
N ILE A 188 9.55 14.72 1.94
CA ILE A 188 9.66 16.19 1.81
C ILE A 188 9.68 16.56 0.32
N ASN A 189 10.40 15.81 -0.52
CA ASN A 189 10.44 16.07 -1.97
C ASN A 189 9.06 15.92 -2.63
N THR A 190 8.24 14.95 -2.21
CA THR A 190 6.87 14.82 -2.70
C THR A 190 6.04 16.05 -2.32
N HIS A 191 6.16 16.56 -1.09
CA HIS A 191 5.51 17.81 -0.67
C HIS A 191 5.93 19.02 -1.52
N LEU A 192 7.19 19.05 -1.97
CA LEU A 192 7.72 20.08 -2.87
C LEU A 192 7.33 19.87 -4.36
N GLY A 193 6.47 18.90 -4.66
CA GLY A 193 6.00 18.63 -6.03
C GLY A 193 7.08 18.09 -6.96
N ARG A 194 8.14 17.47 -6.42
CA ARG A 194 9.22 16.85 -7.20
C ARG A 194 8.82 15.43 -7.62
N GLU A 195 9.30 15.01 -8.79
CA GLU A 195 9.09 13.65 -9.29
C GLU A 195 9.67 12.62 -8.32
N GLN A 196 8.81 11.69 -7.89
CA GLN A 196 9.20 10.64 -6.97
C GLN A 196 10.16 9.64 -7.65
N SER A 197 11.09 9.13 -6.85
CA SER A 197 12.03 8.08 -7.20
C SER A 197 12.20 7.14 -6.01
N ARG A 198 13.16 6.21 -6.10
CA ARG A 198 13.41 5.22 -5.04
C ARG A 198 13.64 5.84 -3.65
N ARG A 199 14.30 6.99 -3.58
CA ARG A 199 14.60 7.69 -2.32
C ARG A 199 13.34 8.08 -1.55
N ASP A 200 12.26 8.38 -2.27
CA ASP A 200 11.02 8.86 -1.69
C ASP A 200 10.25 7.73 -1.00
N ASP A 201 10.34 6.50 -1.53
CA ASP A 201 9.83 5.31 -0.86
C ASP A 201 10.63 5.01 0.42
N LEU A 202 11.96 5.18 0.39
CA LEU A 202 12.83 4.93 1.55
C LEU A 202 12.64 5.96 2.66
N GLU A 203 12.49 7.24 2.31
CA GLU A 203 12.16 8.30 3.28
C GLU A 203 10.80 8.04 3.93
N ALA A 204 9.80 7.64 3.13
CA ALA A 204 8.49 7.28 3.65
C ALA A 204 8.51 6.05 4.57
N LEU A 205 9.35 5.05 4.30
CA LEU A 205 9.59 3.94 5.23
C LEU A 205 10.15 4.45 6.57
N GLY A 206 11.11 5.38 6.55
CA GLY A 206 11.63 6.01 7.76
C GLY A 206 10.54 6.69 8.58
N HIS A 207 9.66 7.46 7.92
CA HIS A 207 8.48 8.04 8.58
C HIS A 207 7.56 6.99 9.20
N VAL A 208 7.32 5.87 8.51
CA VAL A 208 6.51 4.75 9.04
C VAL A 208 7.18 4.07 10.25
N PHE A 209 8.50 3.89 10.24
CA PHE A 209 9.20 3.27 11.37
C PHE A 209 9.12 4.14 12.63
N LEU A 210 9.32 5.45 12.49
CA LEU A 210 9.18 6.36 13.63
C LEU A 210 7.73 6.53 14.08
N TYR A 211 6.78 6.44 13.15
CA TYR A 211 5.35 6.37 13.51
C TYR A 211 5.08 5.17 14.43
N PHE A 212 5.58 3.98 14.10
CA PHE A 212 5.41 2.80 14.93
C PHE A 212 6.08 2.90 16.32
N LEU A 213 7.26 3.53 16.39
CA LEU A 213 7.98 3.71 17.65
C LEU A 213 7.31 4.73 18.57
N ARG A 214 6.87 5.85 17.99
CA ARG A 214 6.38 7.03 18.73
C ARG A 214 4.88 7.00 19.02
N GLY A 215 4.09 6.20 18.30
CA GLY A 215 2.63 6.25 18.37
C GLY A 215 1.97 7.31 17.47
N GLY A 216 2.79 8.25 16.99
CA GLY A 216 2.40 9.33 16.10
C GLY A 216 3.60 10.16 15.66
N LEU A 217 3.38 11.01 14.67
CA LEU A 217 4.38 11.90 14.08
C LEU A 217 4.07 13.37 14.40
N PRO A 218 5.09 14.25 14.50
CA PRO A 218 4.91 15.66 14.91
C PRO A 218 4.00 16.50 14.00
N TRP A 219 3.72 16.02 12.80
CA TRP A 219 2.85 16.66 11.81
C TRP A 219 1.44 16.04 11.73
N GLN A 220 1.05 15.20 12.68
CA GLN A 220 -0.34 14.73 12.80
C GLN A 220 -1.21 15.75 13.53
N GLY A 221 -2.52 15.77 13.22
CA GLY A 221 -3.50 16.62 13.91
C GLY A 221 -3.46 18.11 13.54
N LEU A 222 -2.63 18.52 12.57
CA LEU A 222 -2.55 19.91 12.12
C LEU A 222 -3.88 20.37 11.49
N LYS A 223 -4.40 21.50 11.98
CA LYS A 223 -5.64 22.12 11.47
C LYS A 223 -5.34 22.98 10.25
N ALA A 224 -6.18 22.87 9.22
CA ALA A 224 -6.14 23.66 8.00
C ALA A 224 -7.55 23.80 7.42
N ALA A 225 -7.82 24.87 6.67
CA ALA A 225 -9.14 25.10 6.08
C ALA A 225 -9.39 24.23 4.84
N THR A 226 -8.33 23.88 4.12
CA THR A 226 -8.41 23.03 2.91
C THR A 226 -7.41 21.88 2.96
N ASN A 227 -7.65 20.84 2.16
CA ASN A 227 -6.70 19.75 2.00
C ASN A 227 -5.35 20.24 1.46
N LYS A 228 -5.34 21.18 0.51
CA LYS A 228 -4.11 21.76 -0.04
C LYS A 228 -3.25 22.39 1.06
N GLN A 229 -3.85 23.26 1.88
CA GLN A 229 -3.17 23.88 3.03
C GLN A 229 -2.73 22.84 4.07
N LYS A 230 -3.49 21.77 4.25
CA LYS A 230 -3.11 20.68 5.17
C LYS A 230 -1.82 19.99 4.71
N TYR A 231 -1.69 19.71 3.40
CA TYR A 231 -0.47 19.13 2.85
C TYR A 231 0.71 20.09 3.00
N GLU A 232 0.54 21.37 2.66
CA GLU A 232 1.58 22.42 2.83
C GLU A 232 2.08 22.47 4.27
N LYS A 233 1.18 22.58 5.27
CA LYS A 233 1.55 22.60 6.70
C LYS A 233 2.28 21.34 7.16
N ILE A 234 1.88 20.17 6.66
CA ILE A 234 2.57 18.91 6.97
C ILE A 234 3.98 18.92 6.36
N GLY A 235 4.13 19.36 5.12
CA GLY A 235 5.42 19.48 4.43
C GLY A 235 6.36 20.47 5.11
N GLU A 236 5.86 21.63 5.55
CA GLU A 236 6.61 22.61 6.34
C GLU A 236 7.04 22.04 7.68
N LYS A 237 6.14 21.35 8.39
CA LYS A 237 6.45 20.73 9.68
C LYS A 237 7.51 19.63 9.53
N LYS A 238 7.49 18.85 8.45
CA LYS A 238 8.55 17.88 8.13
C LYS A 238 9.90 18.54 7.90
N GLN A 239 9.95 19.61 7.12
CA GLN A 239 11.20 20.35 6.84
C GLN A 239 11.80 20.98 8.10
N THR A 240 10.96 21.45 9.02
CA THR A 240 11.38 22.14 10.25
C THR A 240 11.65 21.20 11.42
N THR A 241 11.27 19.93 11.33
CA THR A 241 11.57 18.94 12.38
C THR A 241 12.92 18.30 12.08
N ALA A 242 13.94 18.56 12.90
CA ALA A 242 15.23 17.94 12.72
C ALA A 242 15.15 16.43 12.92
N VAL A 243 15.90 15.66 12.13
CA VAL A 243 15.93 14.19 12.23
C VAL A 243 16.35 13.75 13.65
N LYS A 244 17.30 14.46 14.27
CA LYS A 244 17.72 14.20 15.65
C LYS A 244 16.55 14.28 16.64
N ASP A 245 15.70 15.28 16.51
CA ASP A 245 14.53 15.48 17.39
C ASP A 245 13.46 14.43 17.09
N LEU A 246 13.26 14.11 15.81
CA LEU A 246 12.30 13.08 15.40
C LEU A 246 12.68 11.69 15.94
N CYS A 247 13.99 11.38 15.94
CA CYS A 247 14.55 10.12 16.45
C CYS A 247 14.85 10.14 17.95
N GLU A 248 14.66 11.26 18.65
CA GLU A 248 15.00 11.38 20.07
C GLU A 248 14.33 10.29 20.91
N GLY A 249 15.13 9.60 21.72
CA GLY A 249 14.69 8.49 22.58
C GLY A 249 14.62 7.12 21.89
N TYR A 250 15.04 7.01 20.62
CA TYR A 250 15.07 5.76 19.87
C TYR A 250 16.45 5.51 19.21
N PRO A 251 16.80 4.24 18.93
CA PRO A 251 18.04 3.88 18.23
C PRO A 251 18.14 4.42 16.80
#